data_AF-A0A843T734-F1
#
_entry.id   AF-A0A843T734-F1
#
_cell.length_a   1.000
_cell.length_b   1.000
_cell.length_c   1.000
_cell.angle_alpha   90.00
_cell.angle_beta   90.00
_cell.angle_gamma   90.00
#
_symmetry.space_group_name_H-M   'P 1'
#
loop_
_entity.id
_entity.type
_entity.pdbx_description
1 polymer ?
#
loop_
_entity_poly.entity_id
_entity_poly.type
_entity_poly.pdbx_seq_one_letter_code
_entity_poly.pdbx_strand_id
1 'polypeptide(L)'
;MTEKAARDDAGRPFFCHVHALNHPRGCMTDTTSTGDAMAELTQIREEIERIDRALIGLIAERVTLARRVGAVKRAAGLPTLDPPREAAVVRRAGALARDAGLDDEDVRYIFWHLIGLSRRIQMEEK
;
A
#
# COMPACT_ATOMS: atom_id res chain seq x y z
N MET A 1 -45.95 59.82 13.81
CA MET A 1 -44.66 59.13 14.02
C MET A 1 -44.66 57.90 13.12
N THR A 2 -44.03 57.98 11.96
CA THR A 2 -44.00 56.91 10.95
C THR A 2 -42.73 56.10 11.09
N GLU A 3 -42.87 54.85 11.52
CA GLU A 3 -41.79 53.88 11.71
C GLU A 3 -41.21 53.48 10.34
N LYS A 4 -39.92 53.79 10.11
CA LYS A 4 -39.25 53.54 8.83
C LYS A 4 -38.60 52.15 8.87
N ALA A 5 -39.24 51.16 8.24
CA ALA A 5 -38.70 49.80 8.15
C ALA A 5 -37.40 49.77 7.30
N ALA A 6 -36.30 49.30 7.90
CA ALA A 6 -35.06 48.99 7.19
C ALA A 6 -35.17 47.62 6.49
N ARG A 7 -34.54 47.50 5.31
CA ARG A 7 -34.60 46.34 4.40
C ARG A 7 -33.22 45.71 4.25
N ASP A 8 -33.16 44.41 3.98
CA ASP A 8 -31.92 43.71 3.60
C ASP A 8 -31.47 44.09 2.16
N ASP A 9 -30.29 43.62 1.73
CA ASP A 9 -29.76 43.88 0.36
C ASP A 9 -30.68 43.36 -0.77
N ALA A 10 -31.66 42.51 -0.44
CA ALA A 10 -32.69 42.00 -1.35
C ALA A 10 -34.06 42.69 -1.18
N GLY A 11 -34.15 43.75 -0.36
CA GLY A 11 -35.33 44.59 -0.22
C GLY A 11 -36.44 44.06 0.70
N ARG A 12 -36.20 43.01 1.50
CA ARG A 12 -37.18 42.40 2.42
C ARG A 12 -37.08 42.99 3.83
N PRO A 13 -38.21 43.17 4.56
CA PRO A 13 -38.19 43.75 5.90
C PRO A 13 -37.66 42.75 6.94
N PHE A 14 -36.71 43.18 7.75
CA PHE A 14 -36.10 42.37 8.82
C PHE A 14 -36.54 42.90 10.19
N PHE A 15 -37.13 42.06 11.03
CA PHE A 15 -37.48 42.40 12.41
C PHE A 15 -36.36 41.91 13.33
N CYS A 16 -35.53 42.83 13.83
CA CYS A 16 -34.37 42.51 14.67
C CYS A 16 -34.79 42.40 16.14
N HIS A 17 -35.08 41.19 16.62
CA HIS A 17 -35.15 40.92 18.05
C HIS A 17 -33.75 40.56 18.55
N VAL A 18 -33.01 41.58 19.02
CA VAL A 18 -31.71 41.40 19.66
C VAL A 18 -31.91 40.79 21.04
N HIS A 19 -31.60 39.51 21.19
CA HIS A 19 -31.16 38.95 22.46
C HIS A 19 -29.85 38.20 22.22
N ALA A 20 -28.75 38.87 22.54
CA ALA A 20 -27.44 38.24 22.69
C ALA A 20 -27.44 37.42 24.00
N LEU A 21 -26.94 36.18 23.96
CA LEU A 21 -25.72 35.76 24.67
C LEU A 21 -25.44 34.25 24.49
N ASN A 22 -24.20 33.99 24.07
CA ASN A 22 -23.38 32.75 24.13
C ASN A 22 -23.66 31.56 23.19
N HIS A 23 -23.11 31.74 21.98
CA HIS A 23 -22.51 30.82 21.01
C HIS A 23 -22.95 29.35 20.87
N PRO A 24 -23.45 28.98 19.67
CA PRO A 24 -23.65 27.58 19.28
C PRO A 24 -22.32 26.93 18.86
N ARG A 25 -22.18 25.66 19.22
CA ARG A 25 -21.25 24.64 18.69
C ARG A 25 -20.67 24.99 17.32
N GLY A 26 -19.39 25.36 17.28
CA GLY A 26 -18.66 25.70 16.05
C GLY A 26 -17.67 24.61 15.67
N CYS A 27 -18.11 23.76 14.74
CA CYS A 27 -17.34 22.95 13.78
C CYS A 27 -15.81 22.84 13.99
N MET A 28 -15.33 21.65 14.41
CA MET A 28 -13.97 21.23 14.10
C MET A 28 -13.90 21.03 12.58
N THR A 29 -13.54 22.05 11.83
CA THR A 29 -13.17 21.90 10.42
C THR A 29 -11.75 21.36 10.37
N ASP A 30 -11.61 20.05 10.39
CA ASP A 30 -10.39 19.39 9.93
C ASP A 30 -10.40 19.48 8.39
N THR A 31 -10.21 20.70 7.88
CA THR A 31 -10.04 20.96 6.46
C THR A 31 -8.55 20.80 6.18
N THR A 32 -8.07 19.56 6.05
CA THR A 32 -6.73 19.30 5.52
C THR A 32 -6.61 20.04 4.20
N SER A 33 -5.70 21.01 4.12
CA SER A 33 -5.48 21.76 2.88
C SER A 33 -4.95 20.81 1.81
N THR A 34 -5.30 21.03 0.55
CA THR A 34 -4.75 20.23 -0.57
C THR A 34 -3.22 20.19 -0.55
N GLY A 35 -2.57 21.25 -0.08
CA GLY A 35 -1.11 21.28 0.11
C GLY A 35 -0.60 20.29 1.15
N ASP A 36 -1.32 20.15 2.27
CA ASP A 36 -0.97 19.24 3.36
C ASP A 36 -1.17 17.78 2.92
N ALA A 37 -2.28 17.49 2.24
CA ALA A 37 -2.54 16.17 1.67
C ALA A 37 -1.49 15.76 0.62
N MET A 38 -1.00 16.71 -0.20
CA MET A 38 0.07 16.43 -1.16
C MET A 38 1.41 16.17 -0.49
N ALA A 39 1.72 16.84 0.62
CA ALA A 39 2.93 16.58 1.40
C ALA A 39 2.88 15.19 2.05
N GLU A 40 1.75 14.81 2.64
CA GLU A 40 1.55 13.48 3.23
C GLU A 40 1.67 12.36 2.17
N LEU A 41 1.01 12.53 1.01
CA LEU A 41 1.13 11.58 -0.11
C LEU A 41 2.57 11.42 -0.58
N THR A 42 3.35 12.50 -0.58
CA THR A 42 4.77 12.45 -0.97
C THR A 42 5.57 11.61 0.01
N GLN A 43 5.39 11.83 1.32
CA GLN A 43 6.06 11.04 2.37
C GLN A 43 5.70 9.55 2.30
N ILE A 44 4.42 9.22 2.10
CA ILE A 44 3.97 7.84 1.96
C ILE A 44 4.62 7.17 0.74
N ARG A 45 4.73 7.89 -0.38
CA ARG A 45 5.36 7.36 -1.60
C ARG A 45 6.86 7.12 -1.41
N GLU A 46 7.56 8.02 -0.74
CA GLU A 46 8.98 7.83 -0.39
C GLU A 46 9.19 6.57 0.45
N GLU A 47 8.27 6.29 1.38
CA GLU A 47 8.31 5.10 2.20
C GLU A 47 8.02 3.81 1.40
N ILE A 48 7.07 3.87 0.46
CA ILE A 48 6.82 2.76 -0.49
C ILE A 48 8.08 2.49 -1.32
N GLU A 49 8.70 3.52 -1.89
CA GLU A 49 9.93 3.35 -2.67
C GLU A 49 11.09 2.78 -1.83
N ARG A 50 11.17 3.14 -0.55
CA ARG A 50 12.13 2.55 0.39
C ARG A 50 11.89 1.05 0.57
N ILE A 51 10.64 0.63 0.71
CA ILE A 51 10.25 -0.78 0.80
C ILE A 51 10.57 -1.50 -0.53
N ASP A 52 10.27 -0.89 -1.67
CA ASP A 52 10.55 -1.46 -2.99
C ASP A 52 12.04 -1.74 -3.19
N ARG A 53 12.91 -0.80 -2.80
CA ARG A 53 14.37 -1.01 -2.81
C ARG A 53 14.78 -2.20 -1.94
N ALA A 54 14.20 -2.33 -0.76
CA ALA A 54 14.47 -3.46 0.13
C ALA A 54 13.98 -4.79 -0.48
N LEU A 55 12.80 -4.82 -1.10
CA LEU A 55 12.28 -5.99 -1.80
C LEU A 55 13.20 -6.43 -2.93
N ILE A 56 13.71 -5.50 -3.74
CA ILE A 56 14.68 -5.82 -4.80
C ILE A 56 15.96 -6.43 -4.21
N GLY A 57 16.46 -5.90 -3.09
CA GLY A 57 17.60 -6.48 -2.36
C GLY A 57 17.34 -7.94 -1.96
N LEU A 58 16.20 -8.21 -1.33
CA LEU A 58 15.80 -9.56 -0.90
C LEU A 58 15.62 -10.53 -2.09
N ILE A 59 15.10 -10.04 -3.22
CA ILE A 59 15.00 -10.83 -4.45
C ILE A 59 16.38 -11.20 -4.96
N ALA A 60 17.34 -10.27 -4.97
CA ALA A 60 18.72 -10.51 -5.40
C ALA A 60 19.43 -11.55 -4.51
N GLU A 61 19.24 -11.49 -3.19
CA GLU A 61 19.74 -12.49 -2.25
C GLU A 61 19.13 -13.87 -2.53
N ARG A 62 17.81 -13.93 -2.72
CA ARG A 62 17.10 -15.17 -3.06
C ARG A 62 17.59 -15.76 -4.38
N VAL A 63 17.89 -14.93 -5.37
CA VAL A 63 18.49 -15.33 -6.65
C VAL A 63 19.88 -15.93 -6.44
N THR A 64 20.71 -15.32 -5.62
CA THR A 64 22.05 -15.85 -5.26
C THR A 64 21.94 -17.24 -4.64
N LEU A 65 20.97 -17.46 -3.74
CA LEU A 65 20.69 -18.78 -3.18
C LEU A 65 20.19 -19.77 -4.24
N ALA A 66 19.33 -19.33 -5.17
CA ALA A 66 18.85 -20.17 -6.25
C ALA A 66 19.99 -20.66 -7.17
N ARG A 67 20.98 -19.82 -7.47
CA ARG A 67 22.21 -20.22 -8.20
C ARG A 67 22.95 -21.35 -7.50
N ARG A 68 23.17 -21.20 -6.18
CA ARG A 68 23.82 -22.22 -5.35
C ARG A 68 23.04 -23.54 -5.36
N VAL A 69 21.70 -23.48 -5.24
CA VAL A 69 20.84 -24.66 -5.37
C VAL A 69 21.01 -25.32 -6.75
N GLY A 70 21.04 -24.52 -7.82
CA GLY A 70 21.30 -25.00 -9.18
C GLY A 70 22.64 -25.73 -9.29
N ALA A 71 23.72 -25.14 -8.77
CA ALA A 71 25.05 -25.76 -8.78
C ALA A 71 25.08 -27.10 -8.04
N VAL A 72 24.46 -27.17 -6.85
CA VAL A 72 24.34 -28.43 -6.07
C VAL A 72 23.54 -29.48 -6.84
N LYS A 73 22.40 -29.10 -7.41
CA LYS A 73 21.56 -30.01 -8.21
C LYS A 73 22.31 -30.53 -9.43
N ARG A 74 23.04 -29.68 -10.15
CA ARG A 74 23.86 -30.09 -11.31
C ARG A 74 24.95 -31.08 -10.91
N ALA A 75 25.70 -30.79 -9.84
CA ALA A 75 26.74 -31.68 -9.35
C ALA A 75 26.19 -33.06 -8.93
N ALA A 76 24.95 -33.11 -8.44
CA ALA A 76 24.26 -34.33 -8.03
C ALA A 76 23.41 -34.99 -9.15
N GLY A 77 23.37 -34.43 -10.37
CA GLY A 77 22.53 -34.93 -11.47
C GLY A 77 21.02 -34.80 -11.22
N LEU A 78 20.59 -33.90 -10.33
CA LEU A 78 19.20 -33.70 -9.94
C LEU A 78 18.47 -32.70 -10.86
N PRO A 79 17.15 -32.89 -11.09
CA PRO A 79 16.37 -31.98 -11.91
C PRO A 79 16.16 -30.61 -11.25
N THR A 80 16.16 -29.56 -12.08
CA THR A 80 15.83 -28.19 -11.64
C THR A 80 14.37 -28.10 -11.18
N LEU A 81 13.46 -28.73 -11.93
CA LEU A 81 12.03 -28.79 -11.61
C LEU A 81 11.79 -29.69 -10.41
N ASP A 82 11.18 -29.14 -9.36
CA ASP A 82 10.84 -29.85 -8.13
C ASP A 82 9.44 -29.43 -7.67
N PRO A 83 8.37 -30.00 -8.28
CA PRO A 83 7.00 -29.57 -8.04
C PRO A 83 6.58 -29.68 -6.56
N PRO A 84 6.93 -30.74 -5.81
CA PRO A 84 6.64 -30.81 -4.37
C PRO A 84 7.28 -29.66 -3.59
N ARG A 85 8.54 -29.32 -3.89
CA ARG A 85 9.21 -28.19 -3.22
C ARG A 85 8.60 -26.85 -3.57
N GLU A 86 8.23 -26.64 -4.83
CA GLU A 86 7.58 -25.41 -5.29
C GLU A 86 6.21 -25.21 -4.62
N ALA A 87 5.39 -26.26 -4.58
CA ALA A 87 4.10 -26.24 -3.89
C ALA A 87 4.25 -25.92 -2.40
N ALA A 88 5.31 -26.45 -1.74
CA ALA A 88 5.59 -26.13 -0.35
C ALA A 88 6.01 -24.67 -0.13
N VAL A 89 6.71 -24.04 -1.08
CA VAL A 89 7.05 -22.61 -1.02
C VAL A 89 5.78 -21.76 -1.10
N VAL A 90 4.91 -22.04 -2.07
CA VAL A 90 3.65 -21.31 -2.28
C VAL A 90 2.70 -21.47 -1.08
N ARG A 91 2.60 -22.68 -0.53
CA ARG A 91 1.78 -22.94 0.67
C ARG A 91 2.27 -22.14 1.88
N ARG A 92 3.59 -22.07 2.10
CA ARG A 92 4.16 -21.23 3.18
C ARG A 92 3.89 -19.75 2.94
N ALA A 93 4.01 -19.27 1.71
CA ALA A 93 3.73 -17.88 1.37
C ALA A 93 2.27 -17.52 1.66
N GLY A 94 1.31 -18.36 1.26
CA GLY A 94 -0.11 -18.13 1.56
C GLY A 94 -0.42 -18.15 3.07
N ALA A 95 0.26 -18.99 3.86
CA ALA A 95 0.12 -18.96 5.32
C ALA A 95 0.62 -17.64 5.91
N LEU A 96 1.84 -17.21 5.52
CA LEU A 96 2.41 -15.94 5.96
C LEU A 96 1.57 -14.73 5.53
N ALA A 97 0.94 -14.79 4.35
CA ALA A 97 0.03 -13.75 3.88
C ALA A 97 -1.17 -13.58 4.81
N ARG A 98 -1.84 -14.69 5.16
CA ARG A 98 -2.99 -14.68 6.07
C ARG A 98 -2.61 -14.18 7.46
N ASP A 99 -1.46 -14.60 7.98
CA ASP A 99 -0.96 -14.15 9.28
C ASP A 99 -0.67 -12.64 9.29
N ALA A 100 -0.32 -12.07 8.13
CA ALA A 100 -0.10 -10.64 7.93
C ALA A 100 -1.36 -9.85 7.55
N GLY A 101 -2.53 -10.49 7.45
CA GLY A 101 -3.78 -9.85 7.01
C GLY A 101 -3.83 -9.48 5.52
N LEU A 102 -3.00 -10.12 4.70
CA LEU A 102 -2.97 -9.94 3.25
C LEU A 102 -3.84 -10.97 2.53
N ASP A 103 -4.30 -10.61 1.32
CA ASP A 103 -4.91 -11.57 0.41
C ASP A 103 -3.89 -12.67 0.05
N ASP A 104 -4.27 -13.91 0.28
CA ASP A 104 -3.33 -15.02 0.12
C ASP A 104 -3.15 -15.43 -1.35
N GLU A 105 -4.07 -15.09 -2.24
CA GLU A 105 -4.01 -15.40 -3.65
C GLU A 105 -2.99 -14.51 -4.36
N ASP A 106 -3.04 -13.20 -4.10
CA ASP A 106 -2.07 -12.23 -4.64
C ASP A 106 -0.63 -12.55 -4.20
N VAL A 107 -0.44 -12.86 -2.92
CA VAL A 107 0.88 -13.23 -2.40
C VAL A 107 1.36 -14.54 -3.05
N ARG A 108 0.47 -15.53 -3.23
CA ARG A 108 0.82 -16.78 -3.93
C ARG A 108 1.25 -16.51 -5.37
N TYR A 109 0.61 -15.58 -6.09
CA TYR A 109 1.02 -15.19 -7.46
C TYR A 109 2.41 -14.59 -7.53
N ILE A 110 2.76 -13.70 -6.60
CA ILE A 110 4.10 -13.13 -6.49
C ILE A 110 5.13 -14.24 -6.26
N PHE A 111 4.85 -15.18 -5.34
CA PHE A 111 5.77 -16.29 -5.06
C PHE A 111 5.91 -17.25 -6.24
N TRP A 112 4.86 -17.48 -7.03
CA TRP A 112 4.96 -18.23 -8.29
C TRP A 112 5.91 -17.55 -9.28
N HIS A 113 5.85 -16.22 -9.41
CA HIS A 113 6.78 -15.46 -10.25
C HIS A 113 8.22 -15.59 -9.76
N LEU A 114 8.44 -15.51 -8.44
CA LEU A 114 9.76 -15.68 -7.83
C LEU A 114 10.32 -17.09 -8.04
N ILE A 115 9.49 -18.13 -7.95
CA ILE A 115 9.89 -19.51 -8.27
C ILE A 115 10.27 -19.62 -9.75
N GLY A 116 9.45 -19.04 -10.64
CA GLY A 116 9.74 -18.99 -12.07
C GLY A 116 11.08 -18.32 -12.38
N LEU A 117 11.37 -17.18 -11.75
CA LEU A 117 12.65 -16.49 -11.83
C LEU A 117 13.81 -17.41 -11.38
N SER A 118 13.67 -18.05 -10.22
CA SER A 118 14.69 -18.97 -9.70
C SER A 118 14.97 -20.16 -10.62
N ARG A 119 13.95 -20.70 -11.31
CA ARG A 119 14.15 -21.78 -12.27
C ARG A 119 14.96 -21.32 -13.46
N ARG A 120 14.63 -20.16 -14.06
CA ARG A 120 15.36 -19.62 -15.22
C ARG A 120 16.85 -19.47 -14.91
N ILE A 121 17.17 -18.85 -13.78
CA ILE A 121 18.56 -18.65 -13.35
C ILE A 121 19.30 -19.97 -13.14
N GLN A 122 18.65 -21.00 -12.58
CA GLN A 122 19.27 -22.32 -12.43
C GLN A 122 19.54 -23.01 -13.78
N MET A 123 18.81 -22.64 -14.84
CA MET A 123 18.97 -23.18 -16.19
C MET A 123 19.95 -22.38 -17.06
N GLU A 124 20.10 -21.08 -16.83
CA GLU A 124 21.01 -20.19 -17.57
C GLU A 124 22.49 -20.47 -17.26
N GLU A 125 22.81 -20.95 -16.06
CA GLU A 125 24.18 -21.30 -15.64
C GLU A 125 24.55 -22.76 -15.94
N LYS A 126 24.02 -23.33 -17.03
CA LYS A 126 24.40 -24.65 -17.54
C LYS A 126 25.64 -24.54 -18.43
#